data_AF-A0A2N5FUJ4-F1
#
_entry.id   AF-A0A2N5FUJ4-F1
#
_cell.length_a   1.000
_cell.length_b   1.000
_cell.length_c   1.000
_cell.angle_alpha   90.00
_cell.angle_beta   90.00
_cell.angle_gamma   90.00
#
_symmetry.space_group_name_H-M   'P 1'
#
loop_
_entity.id
_entity.type
_entity.pdbx_description
1 polymer ?
#
loop_
_entity_poly.entity_id
_entity_poly.type
_entity_poly.pdbx_seq_one_letter_code
_entity_poly.pdbx_strand_id
1 'polypeptide(L)'
;MKVFETRKIDKDIPVKVICNKSGREIQLENDDEWVGRNLIHSFSVNFGYGSDFDMDTWEFDLCEDELLNFLRTLKVRPSGFAADTKYPDQVFEEWKLTGKYNWRAGWTYEEIKDDDITRKESERRFKEKLNQFTNFKRRNT
;
A
#
# COMPACT_ATOMS: atom_id res chain seq x y z
N MET A 1 -6.09 -36.07 30.85
CA MET A 1 -7.40 -35.41 30.67
C MET A 1 -7.18 -33.91 30.81
N LYS A 2 -7.49 -33.11 29.79
CA LYS A 2 -7.34 -31.64 29.87
C LYS A 2 -8.68 -31.05 30.29
N VAL A 3 -8.65 -30.22 31.33
CA VAL A 3 -9.81 -29.45 31.80
C VAL A 3 -9.68 -28.06 31.19
N PHE A 4 -10.76 -27.57 30.59
CA PHE A 4 -10.83 -26.23 30.02
C PHE A 4 -11.84 -25.41 30.82
N GLU A 5 -11.50 -24.14 31.07
CA GLU A 5 -12.37 -23.17 31.71
C GLU A 5 -12.74 -22.11 30.67
N THR A 6 -14.03 -21.88 30.46
CA THR A 6 -14.52 -20.82 29.57
C THR A 6 -14.84 -19.58 30.39
N ARG A 7 -14.24 -18.44 30.04
CA ARG A 7 -14.54 -17.13 30.65
C ARG A 7 -15.10 -16.16 29.61
N LYS A 8 -16.02 -15.29 30.03
CA LYS A 8 -16.47 -14.14 29.23
C LYS A 8 -15.45 -13.01 29.41
N ILE A 9 -14.99 -12.46 28.30
CA ILE A 9 -14.07 -11.32 28.26
C ILE A 9 -14.85 -10.16 27.64
N ASP A 10 -14.91 -9.04 28.35
CA ASP A 10 -15.39 -7.78 27.78
C ASP A 10 -14.29 -7.17 26.92
N LYS A 11 -14.62 -6.81 25.67
CA LYS A 11 -13.70 -6.24 24.70
C LYS A 11 -14.32 -4.99 24.10
N ASP A 12 -13.60 -3.88 24.15
CA ASP A 12 -13.98 -2.68 23.42
C ASP A 12 -13.67 -2.87 21.93
N ILE A 13 -14.68 -2.63 21.10
CA ILE A 13 -14.61 -2.78 19.65
C ILE A 13 -14.80 -1.39 19.03
N PRO A 14 -13.83 -0.88 18.26
CA PRO A 14 -13.98 0.40 17.59
C PRO A 14 -15.06 0.30 16.51
N VAL A 15 -16.06 1.18 16.58
CA VAL A 15 -17.21 1.19 15.65
C VAL A 15 -17.03 2.19 14.50
N LYS A 16 -16.17 3.19 14.67
CA LYS A 16 -15.85 4.18 13.63
C LYS A 16 -14.48 4.80 13.84
N VAL A 17 -13.91 5.33 12.77
CA VAL A 17 -12.70 6.16 12.78
C VAL A 17 -13.00 7.49 12.07
N ILE A 18 -12.40 8.57 12.54
CA ILE A 18 -12.61 9.91 12.00
C ILE A 18 -11.28 10.43 11.45
N CYS A 19 -11.27 10.86 10.19
CA CYS A 19 -10.09 11.52 9.62
C CYS A 19 -9.89 12.90 10.25
N ASN A 20 -8.74 13.14 10.91
CA ASN A 20 -8.43 14.41 11.59
C ASN A 20 -8.38 15.63 10.65
N LYS A 21 -8.08 15.43 9.36
CA LYS A 21 -8.01 16.53 8.38
C LYS A 21 -9.36 16.93 7.78
N SER A 22 -10.15 15.97 7.29
CA SER A 22 -11.42 16.23 6.60
C SER A 22 -12.66 16.09 7.49
N GLY A 23 -12.55 15.46 8.66
CA GLY A 23 -13.67 15.09 9.52
C GLY A 23 -14.51 13.92 8.98
N ARG A 24 -14.12 13.28 7.87
CA ARG A 24 -14.84 12.15 7.29
C ARG A 24 -14.85 10.98 8.28
N GLU A 25 -16.04 10.44 8.54
CA GLU A 25 -16.22 9.25 9.36
C GLU A 25 -16.22 7.99 8.49
N ILE A 26 -15.50 6.96 8.92
CA ILE A 26 -15.50 5.62 8.30
C ILE A 26 -16.08 4.66 9.33
N GLN A 27 -17.19 4.03 9.00
CA GLN A 27 -17.82 3.02 9.85
C GLN A 27 -17.01 1.73 9.77
N LEU A 28 -16.77 1.11 10.92
CA LEU A 28 -16.12 -0.18 11.04
C LEU A 28 -17.22 -1.21 11.24
N GLU A 29 -17.77 -1.74 10.15
CA GLU A 29 -18.94 -2.63 10.21
C GLU A 29 -18.58 -4.01 10.80
N ASN A 30 -17.31 -4.44 10.72
CA ASN A 30 -16.81 -5.70 11.31
C ASN A 30 -15.34 -5.60 11.76
N ASP A 31 -14.97 -6.35 12.82
CA ASP A 31 -13.60 -6.46 13.36
C ASP A 31 -12.55 -6.93 12.31
N ASP A 32 -13.03 -7.59 11.24
CA ASP A 32 -12.23 -8.23 10.18
C ASP A 32 -12.20 -7.46 8.85
N GLU A 33 -12.85 -6.30 8.74
CA GLU A 33 -12.84 -5.52 7.50
C GLU A 33 -11.51 -4.77 7.31
N TRP A 34 -10.52 -5.51 6.81
CA TRP A 34 -9.28 -4.98 6.22
C TRP A 34 -9.54 -3.84 5.22
N VAL A 35 -10.69 -3.85 4.56
CA VAL A 35 -11.06 -2.84 3.55
C VAL A 35 -11.30 -1.47 4.20
N GLY A 36 -11.99 -1.39 5.33
CA GLY A 36 -12.20 -0.13 6.06
C GLY A 36 -10.90 0.41 6.66
N ARG A 37 -10.00 -0.48 7.11
CA ARG A 37 -8.68 -0.11 7.65
C ARG A 37 -7.73 0.43 6.58
N ASN A 38 -7.82 -0.01 5.32
CA ASN A 38 -6.95 0.52 4.26
C ASN A 38 -7.34 1.94 3.80
N LEU A 39 -8.51 2.44 4.21
CA LEU A 39 -8.97 3.78 3.85
C LEU A 39 -8.54 4.85 4.86
N ILE A 40 -7.97 4.44 6.00
CA ILE A 40 -7.53 5.33 7.06
C ILE A 40 -6.16 4.91 7.59
N HIS A 41 -5.29 5.88 7.78
CA HIS A 41 -3.89 5.68 8.15
C HIS A 41 -3.60 6.39 9.44
N SER A 42 -3.12 5.64 10.42
CA SER A 42 -2.75 6.16 11.74
C SER A 42 -1.29 6.60 11.77
N PHE A 43 -1.06 7.78 12.31
CA PHE A 43 0.26 8.39 12.46
C PHE A 43 0.53 8.69 13.93
N SER A 44 1.78 8.46 14.34
CA SER A 44 2.31 8.88 15.63
C SER A 44 3.58 9.69 15.38
N VAL A 45 3.58 10.94 15.83
CA VAL A 45 4.70 11.87 15.71
C VAL A 45 5.22 12.13 17.11
N ASN A 46 6.48 11.75 17.34
CA ASN A 46 7.16 11.97 18.61
C ASN A 46 8.11 13.15 18.49
N PHE A 47 7.93 14.13 19.36
CA PHE A 47 8.74 15.32 19.43
C PHE A 47 9.87 15.12 20.45
N GLY A 48 11.10 15.32 20.00
CA GLY A 48 12.28 15.15 20.84
C GLY A 48 12.49 16.31 21.82
N TYR A 49 13.40 16.08 22.76
CA TYR A 49 13.85 17.11 23.71
C TYR A 49 14.40 18.34 22.97
N GLY A 50 13.92 19.52 23.35
CA GLY A 50 14.34 20.81 22.79
C GLY A 50 13.59 21.22 21.52
N SER A 51 12.49 20.55 21.18
CA SER A 51 11.56 21.01 20.13
C SER A 51 10.51 21.98 20.70
N ASP A 52 9.79 22.69 19.82
CA ASP A 52 8.71 23.61 20.24
C ASP A 52 7.55 22.89 20.95
N PHE A 53 7.41 21.58 20.70
CA PHE A 53 6.44 20.69 21.33
C PHE A 53 7.21 19.68 22.19
N ASP A 54 7.95 20.20 23.17
CA ASP A 54 8.97 19.46 23.92
C ASP A 54 8.40 18.18 24.54
N MET A 55 8.98 17.04 24.15
CA MET A 55 8.61 15.70 24.63
C MET A 55 7.15 15.29 24.37
N ASP A 56 6.42 15.98 23.50
CA ASP A 56 5.06 15.64 23.13
C ASP A 56 5.01 14.45 22.16
N THR A 57 3.89 13.72 22.21
CA THR A 57 3.51 12.73 21.20
C THR A 57 2.17 13.13 20.61
N TRP A 58 2.10 13.29 19.30
CA TRP A 58 0.86 13.56 18.58
C TRP A 58 0.41 12.33 17.82
N GLU A 59 -0.85 11.95 18.00
CA GLU A 59 -1.48 10.85 17.29
C GLU A 59 -2.66 11.38 16.48
N PHE A 60 -2.73 11.00 15.22
CA PHE A 60 -3.82 11.40 14.33
C PHE A 60 -3.99 10.41 13.18
N ASP A 61 -5.21 10.38 12.66
CA ASP A 61 -5.62 9.54 11.55
C ASP A 61 -5.92 10.39 10.31
N LEU A 62 -5.44 9.95 9.14
CA LEU A 62 -5.77 10.56 7.86
C LEU A 62 -6.46 9.54 6.95
N CYS A 63 -7.56 9.92 6.31
CA CYS A 63 -8.08 9.09 5.23
C CYS A 63 -7.13 9.11 4.02
N GLU A 64 -7.13 8.02 3.23
CA GLU A 64 -6.25 7.82 2.07
C GLU A 64 -6.16 9.07 1.18
N ASP A 65 -7.30 9.63 0.77
CA ASP A 65 -7.34 10.82 -0.11
C ASP A 65 -6.54 12.00 0.47
N GLU A 66 -6.66 12.22 1.77
CA GLU A 66 -6.01 13.33 2.48
C GLU A 66 -4.52 13.07 2.69
N LEU A 67 -4.15 11.81 2.95
CA LEU A 67 -2.76 11.39 2.95
C LEU A 67 -2.13 11.61 1.57
N LEU A 68 -2.76 11.15 0.50
CA LEU A 68 -2.26 11.33 -0.87
C LEU A 68 -2.15 12.82 -1.23
N ASN A 69 -3.13 13.64 -0.85
CA ASN A 69 -3.06 15.09 -1.04
C ASN A 69 -1.91 15.72 -0.25
N PHE A 70 -1.66 15.28 0.98
CA PHE A 70 -0.50 15.70 1.75
C PHE A 70 0.81 15.29 1.06
N LEU A 71 0.93 14.04 0.59
CA LEU A 71 2.11 13.55 -0.12
C LEU A 71 2.41 14.38 -1.38
N ARG A 72 1.40 14.88 -2.09
CA ARG A 72 1.60 15.77 -3.24
C ARG A 72 2.29 17.09 -2.90
N THR A 73 2.20 17.53 -1.66
CA THR A 73 2.87 18.76 -1.20
C THR A 73 4.36 18.57 -0.90
N LEU A 74 4.82 17.31 -0.83
CA LEU A 74 6.21 17.03 -0.49
C LEU A 74 7.15 17.38 -1.65
N LYS A 75 8.19 18.13 -1.31
CA LYS A 75 9.28 18.45 -2.23
C LYS A 75 10.21 17.26 -2.48
N VAL A 76 10.41 16.43 -1.46
CA VAL A 76 11.25 15.24 -1.51
C VAL A 76 10.35 14.01 -1.47
N ARG A 77 10.60 13.06 -2.37
CA ARG A 77 9.87 11.79 -2.42
C ARG A 77 10.03 11.02 -1.11
N PRO A 78 8.93 10.50 -0.52
CA PRO A 78 9.01 9.59 0.62
C PRO A 78 9.79 8.31 0.31
N SER A 79 10.53 7.80 1.29
CA SER A 79 11.08 6.45 1.20
C SER A 79 9.95 5.42 1.04
N GLY A 80 10.11 4.45 0.15
CA GLY A 80 9.09 3.45 -0.17
C GLY A 80 8.20 3.79 -1.37
N PHE A 81 7.94 5.08 -1.66
CA PHE A 81 7.14 5.44 -2.85
C PHE A 81 7.89 5.03 -4.12
N ALA A 82 7.28 4.13 -4.90
CA ALA A 82 7.84 3.57 -6.14
C ALA A 82 9.23 2.92 -5.97
N ALA A 83 9.55 2.39 -4.79
CA ALA A 83 10.91 1.91 -4.45
C ALA A 83 11.47 0.84 -5.40
N ASP A 84 10.60 0.02 -6.00
CA ASP A 84 11.01 -1.04 -6.93
C ASP A 84 11.13 -0.57 -8.39
N THR A 85 10.84 0.71 -8.67
CA THR A 85 10.91 1.26 -10.02
C THR A 85 12.32 1.76 -10.35
N LYS A 86 12.65 1.78 -11.64
CA LYS A 86 13.96 2.26 -12.12
C LYS A 86 14.20 3.76 -11.87
N TYR A 87 13.13 4.55 -11.93
CA TYR A 87 13.15 6.02 -11.89
C TYR A 87 12.13 6.55 -10.86
N PRO A 88 12.31 6.25 -9.56
CA PRO A 88 11.28 6.47 -8.54
C PRO A 88 10.92 7.95 -8.35
N ASP A 89 11.88 8.85 -8.52
CA ASP A 89 11.65 10.29 -8.39
C ASP A 89 10.81 10.82 -9.56
N GLN A 90 11.04 10.33 -10.78
CA GLN A 90 10.25 10.68 -11.97
C GLN A 90 8.81 10.17 -11.83
N VAL A 91 8.63 8.95 -11.30
CA VAL A 91 7.31 8.40 -10.98
C VAL A 91 6.57 9.29 -9.99
N PHE A 92 7.25 9.76 -8.95
CA PHE A 92 6.65 10.65 -7.95
C PHE A 92 6.26 12.01 -8.52
N GLU A 93 7.14 12.65 -9.30
CA GLU A 93 6.83 13.95 -9.93
C GLU A 93 5.67 13.85 -10.94
N GLU A 94 5.65 12.82 -11.79
CA GLU A 94 4.55 12.61 -12.72
C GLU A 94 3.23 12.31 -11.98
N TRP A 95 3.28 11.50 -10.92
CA TRP A 95 2.12 11.20 -10.09
C TRP A 95 1.58 12.47 -9.39
N LYS A 96 2.43 13.37 -8.92
CA LYS A 96 2.00 14.66 -8.34
C LYS A 96 1.21 15.50 -9.35
N LEU A 97 1.67 15.53 -10.60
CA LEU A 97 1.06 16.33 -11.67
C LEU A 97 -0.23 15.71 -12.23
N THR A 98 -0.23 14.40 -12.45
CA THR A 98 -1.31 13.70 -13.17
C THR A 98 -2.33 13.04 -12.24
N GLY A 99 -1.95 12.79 -10.99
CA GLY A 99 -2.68 11.96 -10.05
C GLY A 99 -2.71 10.47 -10.39
N LYS A 100 -1.99 10.02 -11.43
CA LYS A 100 -1.96 8.62 -11.87
C LYS A 100 -0.59 8.01 -11.62
N TYR A 101 -0.58 6.79 -11.08
CA TYR A 101 0.66 6.06 -10.85
C TYR A 101 1.18 5.48 -12.18
N ASN A 102 2.31 5.99 -12.66
CA ASN A 102 2.98 5.51 -13.86
C ASN A 102 4.36 4.96 -13.51
N TRP A 103 4.48 3.64 -13.36
CA TRP A 103 5.75 2.97 -13.04
C TRP A 103 6.81 3.05 -14.15
N ARG A 104 6.42 3.46 -15.37
CA ARG A 104 7.30 3.71 -16.51
C ARG A 104 7.68 5.19 -16.66
N ALA A 105 7.31 6.06 -15.72
CA ALA A 105 7.72 7.45 -15.74
C ALA A 105 9.25 7.56 -15.80
N GLY A 106 9.78 8.40 -16.69
CA GLY A 106 11.22 8.60 -16.89
C GLY A 106 11.92 7.55 -17.77
N TRP A 107 11.23 6.48 -18.19
CA TRP A 107 11.81 5.49 -19.09
C TRP A 107 11.98 6.05 -20.51
N THR A 108 13.04 5.63 -21.20
CA THR A 108 13.21 5.92 -22.63
C THR A 108 12.36 4.99 -23.49
N TYR A 109 12.19 5.36 -24.76
CA TYR A 109 11.46 4.53 -25.72
C TYR A 109 12.10 3.14 -25.89
N GLU A 110 13.43 3.07 -25.94
CA GLU A 110 14.18 1.83 -26.07
C GLU A 110 13.96 0.93 -24.85
N GLU A 111 14.00 1.50 -23.64
CA GLU A 111 13.80 0.74 -22.40
C GLU A 111 12.39 0.16 -22.31
N ILE A 112 11.38 0.94 -22.71
CA ILE A 112 10.00 0.46 -22.77
C ILE A 112 9.88 -0.70 -23.75
N LYS A 113 10.52 -0.59 -24.92
CA LYS A 113 10.50 -1.62 -25.95
C LYS A 113 11.18 -2.90 -25.46
N ASP A 114 12.33 -2.79 -24.80
CA ASP A 114 13.09 -3.93 -24.29
C ASP A 114 12.36 -4.66 -23.17
N ASP A 115 11.70 -3.93 -22.26
CA ASP A 115 10.85 -4.52 -21.22
C ASP A 115 9.62 -5.22 -21.81
N ASP A 116 8.96 -4.59 -22.79
CA ASP A 116 7.82 -5.21 -23.48
C ASP A 116 8.22 -6.51 -24.21
N ILE A 117 9.41 -6.57 -24.81
CA ILE A 117 9.95 -7.78 -25.42
C ILE A 117 10.22 -8.83 -24.34
N THR A 118 10.92 -8.47 -23.27
CA THR A 118 11.29 -9.36 -22.16
C THR A 118 10.05 -9.97 -21.48
N ARG A 119 9.01 -9.15 -21.29
CA ARG A 119 7.73 -9.60 -20.71
C ARG A 119 7.02 -10.59 -21.62
N LYS A 120 6.94 -10.30 -22.93
CA LYS A 120 6.34 -11.22 -23.92
C LYS A 120 7.06 -12.56 -23.98
N GLU A 121 8.39 -12.56 -23.94
CA GLU A 121 9.18 -13.79 -23.93
C GLU A 121 8.95 -14.61 -22.65
N SER A 122 8.90 -13.95 -21.49
CA SER A 122 8.63 -14.58 -20.21
C SER A 122 7.25 -15.23 -20.17
N GLU A 123 6.23 -14.53 -20.69
CA GLU A 123 4.87 -15.08 -20.84
C GLU A 123 4.84 -16.29 -21.78
N ARG A 124 5.58 -16.26 -22.89
CA ARG A 124 5.67 -17.39 -23.82
C ARG A 124 6.27 -18.62 -23.14
N ARG A 125 7.42 -18.45 -22.45
CA ARG A 125 8.09 -19.53 -21.71
C ARG A 125 7.19 -20.11 -20.61
N PHE A 126 6.44 -19.25 -19.92
CA PHE A 126 5.50 -19.69 -18.88
C PHE A 126 4.36 -20.54 -19.48
N LYS A 127 3.77 -20.12 -20.60
CA LYS A 127 2.75 -20.89 -21.33
C LYS A 127 3.28 -22.23 -21.83
N GLU A 128 4.50 -22.27 -22.38
CA GLU A 128 5.16 -23.50 -22.81
C GLU A 128 5.31 -24.50 -21.64
N LYS A 129 5.77 -24.03 -20.46
CA LYS A 129 5.88 -24.85 -19.25
C LYS A 129 4.51 -25.38 -18.77
N LEU A 130 3.48 -24.53 -18.77
CA LEU A 130 2.12 -24.94 -18.42
C LEU A 130 1.58 -26.04 -19.36
N ASN A 131 1.83 -25.90 -20.66
CA ASN A 131 1.43 -26.91 -21.65
C ASN A 131 2.18 -28.24 -21.46
N GLN A 132 3.46 -28.20 -21.13
CA GLN A 132 4.21 -29.41 -20.78
C GLN A 132 3.65 -30.08 -19.52
N PHE A 133 3.34 -29.29 -18.49
CA PHE A 133 2.81 -29.80 -17.22
C PHE A 133 1.40 -30.41 -17.36
N THR A 134 0.53 -29.78 -18.14
CA THR A 134 -0.83 -30.28 -18.42
C THR A 134 -0.80 -31.56 -19.26
N ASN A 135 0.08 -31.63 -20.26
CA ASN A 135 0.28 -32.85 -21.06
C ASN A 135 0.86 -34.00 -20.22
N PHE A 136 1.72 -33.71 -19.24
CA PHE A 136 2.23 -34.72 -18.31
C PHE A 136 1.13 -35.29 -17.42
N LYS A 137 0.25 -34.44 -16.86
CA LYS A 137 -0.89 -34.90 -16.05
C LYS A 137 -1.87 -35.78 -16.85
N ARG A 138 -2.18 -35.41 -18.10
CA ARG A 138 -3.08 -36.19 -18.97
C ARG A 138 -2.54 -37.55 -19.40
N ARG A 139 -1.23 -37.79 -19.33
CA ARG A 139 -0.62 -39.09 -19.66
C ARG A 139 -0.57 -40.07 -18.48
N ASN A 140 -0.78 -39.57 -17.26
CA ASN A 140 -0.72 -40.35 -16.01
C ASN A 140 -2.12 -40.53 -15.37
N THR A 141 -3.19 -40.31 -16.13
CA THR A 141 -4.58 -40.64 -15.80
C THR A 141 -5.13 -41.53 -16.91
#